data_AF-A0A975R239-F1
#
_entry.id   AF-A0A975R239-F1
#
_cell.length_a   1.000
_cell.length_b   1.000
_cell.length_c   1.000
_cell.angle_alpha   90.00
_cell.angle_beta   90.00
_cell.angle_gamma   90.00
#
_symmetry.space_group_name_H-M   'P 1'
#
loop_
_entity.id
_entity.type
_entity.pdbx_description
1 polymer ?
#
loop_
_entity_poly.entity_id
_entity_poly.type
_entity_poly.pdbx_seq_one_letter_code
_entity_poly.pdbx_strand_id
1 'polypeptide(L)'
;MIALVVNEVHKLRGSLALLIAVVAPALPGLLVMLALLSNDRAASWTDTYRFALPLWALFLAPMVIAAFTALTAQIEHRGHGWDHLLALPIARWRIFVAKIIVTLAAVILMTALVLAFASLGTWLGGAMGPGLPKEPFPLSRLAQKGALMTASMTILVGLQLWVSLRFANFVVPLIFGIGGTLVALAVMISRRQQAEWFPWVLAYNTLIQPTPERYAMAGLVVGIAILVAMVPMLARHQFR
;
A
#
# COMPACT_ATOMS: atom_id res chain seq x y z
N MET A 1 -22.08 -11.55 0.51
CA MET A 1 -20.85 -10.74 0.50
C MET A 1 -19.62 -11.54 0.88
N ILE A 2 -19.64 -12.27 2.00
CA ILE A 2 -18.50 -13.09 2.45
C ILE A 2 -17.98 -14.02 1.34
N ALA A 3 -18.86 -14.77 0.67
CA ALA A 3 -18.47 -15.66 -0.43
C ALA A 3 -17.73 -14.94 -1.59
N LEU A 4 -18.11 -13.70 -1.92
CA LEU A 4 -17.44 -12.92 -2.98
C LEU A 4 -16.04 -12.49 -2.54
N VAL A 5 -15.89 -12.07 -1.29
CA VAL A 5 -14.58 -11.71 -0.72
C VAL A 5 -13.67 -12.93 -0.68
N VAL A 6 -14.19 -14.09 -0.24
CA VAL A 6 -13.44 -15.35 -0.22
C VAL A 6 -13.01 -15.74 -1.64
N ASN A 7 -13.89 -15.60 -2.63
CA ASN A 7 -13.55 -15.88 -4.02
C ASN A 7 -12.44 -14.95 -4.55
N GLU A 8 -12.53 -13.64 -4.27
CA GLU A 8 -11.47 -12.69 -4.63
C GLU A 8 -10.13 -13.01 -3.96
N VAL A 9 -10.13 -13.45 -2.70
CA VAL A 9 -8.91 -13.93 -2.02
C VAL A 9 -8.36 -15.20 -2.68
N HIS A 10 -9.22 -16.12 -3.12
CA HIS A 10 -8.78 -17.32 -3.84
C HIS A 10 -8.14 -16.99 -5.18
N LYS A 11 -8.58 -15.95 -5.89
CA LYS A 11 -7.93 -15.47 -7.12
C LYS A 11 -6.49 -15.01 -6.89
N LEU A 12 -6.13 -14.60 -5.68
CA LEU A 12 -4.76 -14.21 -5.35
C LEU A 12 -3.82 -15.42 -5.20
N ARG A 13 -4.35 -16.62 -4.92
CA ARG A 13 -3.52 -17.81 -4.68
C ARG A 13 -2.75 -18.18 -5.95
N GLY A 14 -1.43 -18.29 -5.82
CA GLY A 14 -0.53 -18.55 -6.95
C GLY A 14 -0.35 -17.37 -7.90
N SER A 15 -0.91 -16.19 -7.59
CA SER A 15 -0.73 -14.99 -8.42
C SER A 15 0.55 -14.24 -8.06
N LEU A 16 1.10 -13.52 -9.04
CA LEU A 16 2.19 -12.56 -8.81
C LEU A 16 1.77 -11.44 -7.84
N ALA A 17 0.48 -11.12 -7.74
CA ALA A 17 -0.02 -10.12 -6.81
C ALA A 17 0.22 -10.52 -5.35
N LEU A 18 0.00 -11.79 -5.02
CA LEU A 18 0.29 -12.34 -3.69
C LEU A 18 1.79 -12.34 -3.39
N LEU A 19 2.62 -12.70 -4.39
CA LEU A 19 4.07 -12.67 -4.24
C LEU A 19 4.56 -11.26 -3.93
N ILE A 20 4.15 -10.26 -4.70
CA ILE A 20 4.54 -8.85 -4.45
C ILE A 20 4.03 -8.38 -3.09
N ALA A 21 2.81 -8.77 -2.69
CA ALA A 21 2.24 -8.40 -1.39
C ALA A 21 3.05 -8.91 -0.18
N VAL A 22 3.79 -10.01 -0.33
CA VAL A 22 4.63 -10.56 0.74
C VAL A 22 6.08 -10.12 0.61
N VAL A 23 6.64 -10.16 -0.60
CA VAL A 23 8.06 -9.89 -0.86
C VAL A 23 8.39 -8.40 -0.73
N ALA A 24 7.53 -7.51 -1.23
CA ALA A 24 7.86 -6.09 -1.21
C ALA A 24 7.94 -5.49 0.21
N PRO A 25 7.06 -5.85 1.17
CA PRO A 25 7.22 -5.50 2.58
C PRO A 25 8.51 -6.00 3.25
N ALA A 26 9.13 -7.06 2.72
CA ALA A 26 10.38 -7.59 3.29
C ALA A 26 11.59 -6.72 2.96
N LEU A 27 11.53 -5.93 1.87
CA LEU A 27 12.64 -5.09 1.41
C LEU A 27 13.09 -4.05 2.46
N PRO A 28 12.21 -3.24 3.10
CA PRO A 28 12.62 -2.37 4.20
C PRO A 28 13.34 -3.10 5.33
N GLY A 29 12.86 -4.30 5.71
CA GLY A 29 13.49 -5.10 6.76
C GLY A 29 14.87 -5.61 6.37
N LEU A 30 15.04 -6.07 5.13
CA LEU A 30 16.34 -6.45 4.60
C LEU A 30 17.31 -5.26 4.59
N LEU A 31 16.86 -4.09 4.15
CA LEU A 31 17.70 -2.89 4.11
C LEU A 31 18.11 -2.43 5.52
N VAL A 32 17.21 -2.52 6.50
CA VAL A 32 17.54 -2.28 7.92
C VAL A 32 18.63 -3.24 8.39
N MET A 33 18.48 -4.53 8.11
CA MET A 33 19.45 -5.55 8.50
C MET A 33 20.84 -5.23 7.91
N LEU A 34 20.90 -4.97 6.60
CA LEU A 34 22.14 -4.63 5.92
C LEU A 34 22.77 -3.33 6.46
N ALA A 35 21.96 -2.31 6.75
CA ALA A 35 22.43 -1.04 7.30
C ALA A 35 23.03 -1.18 8.70
N LEU A 36 22.51 -2.10 9.53
CA LEU A 36 23.08 -2.42 10.84
C LEU A 36 24.36 -3.24 10.74
N LEU A 37 24.46 -4.13 9.75
CA LEU A 37 25.68 -4.90 9.51
C LEU A 37 26.82 -4.03 8.96
N SER A 38 26.49 -2.92 8.28
CA SER A 38 27.46 -1.99 7.72
C SER A 38 27.90 -0.88 8.69
N ASN A 39 27.40 -0.87 9.94
CA ASN A 39 27.64 0.22 10.88
C ASN A 39 27.84 -0.32 12.30
N ASP A 40 28.83 0.20 13.03
CA ASP A 40 29.17 -0.30 14.38
C ASP A 40 28.22 0.20 15.48
N ARG A 41 27.08 0.78 15.12
CA ARG A 41 26.09 1.32 16.07
C ARG A 41 25.14 0.23 16.52
N ALA A 42 25.03 0.03 17.83
CA ALA A 42 24.05 -0.88 18.42
C ALA A 42 22.64 -0.65 17.85
N ALA A 43 21.91 -1.75 17.63
CA ALA A 43 20.59 -1.69 17.02
C ALA A 43 19.63 -0.83 17.87
N SER A 44 18.82 0.01 17.23
CA SER A 44 17.75 0.77 17.87
C SER A 44 16.44 0.58 17.12
N TRP A 45 15.36 0.29 17.87
CA TRP A 45 14.02 0.26 17.31
C TRP A 45 13.65 1.63 16.72
N THR A 46 13.97 2.69 17.44
CA THR A 46 13.61 4.05 17.03
C THR A 46 14.24 4.41 15.68
N ASP A 47 15.54 4.13 15.50
CA ASP A 47 16.25 4.43 14.25
C ASP A 47 15.81 3.51 13.10
N THR A 48 15.57 2.23 13.39
CA THR A 48 15.00 1.28 12.44
C THR A 48 13.74 1.84 11.79
N TYR A 49 12.75 2.26 12.60
CA TYR A 49 11.47 2.71 12.07
C TYR A 49 11.51 4.12 11.51
N ARG A 50 12.45 4.97 11.95
CA ARG A 50 12.75 6.26 11.31
C ARG A 50 13.31 6.09 9.90
N PHE A 51 13.95 4.96 9.62
CA PHE A 51 14.44 4.62 8.29
C PHE A 51 13.40 3.86 7.45
N ALA A 52 12.86 2.76 7.99
CA ALA A 52 12.01 1.84 7.24
C ALA A 52 10.63 2.41 6.87
N LEU A 53 9.98 3.14 7.78
CA LEU A 53 8.61 3.63 7.54
C LEU A 53 8.56 4.72 6.46
N PRO A 54 9.44 5.73 6.44
CA PRO A 54 9.43 6.71 5.35
C PRO A 54 9.74 6.10 3.98
N LEU A 55 10.67 5.14 3.92
CA LEU A 55 10.97 4.39 2.69
C LEU A 55 9.73 3.65 2.18
N TRP A 56 9.00 2.99 3.08
CA TRP A 56 7.75 2.34 2.73
C TRP A 56 6.69 3.35 2.29
N ALA A 57 6.43 4.38 3.09
CA ALA A 57 5.34 5.32 2.89
C ALA A 57 5.45 6.14 1.61
N LEU A 58 6.66 6.61 1.29
CA LEU A 58 6.89 7.52 0.17
C LEU A 58 7.16 6.79 -1.14
N PHE A 59 7.88 5.67 -1.09
CA PHE A 59 8.45 5.05 -2.29
C PHE A 59 7.85 3.67 -2.58
N LEU A 60 8.01 2.71 -1.67
CA LEU A 60 7.63 1.33 -1.96
C LEU A 60 6.11 1.12 -1.97
N ALA A 61 5.38 1.64 -0.99
CA ALA A 61 3.94 1.40 -0.88
C ALA A 61 3.15 1.91 -2.09
N PRO A 62 3.35 3.16 -2.60
CA PRO A 62 2.62 3.61 -3.78
C PRO A 62 2.89 2.75 -5.03
N MET A 63 4.14 2.29 -5.22
CA MET A 63 4.52 1.43 -6.34
C MET A 63 3.94 0.01 -6.20
N VAL A 64 3.98 -0.55 -4.98
CA VAL A 64 3.43 -1.87 -4.68
C VAL A 64 1.91 -1.88 -4.81
N ILE A 65 1.23 -0.83 -4.33
CA ILE A 65 -0.22 -0.68 -4.49
C ILE A 65 -0.57 -0.64 -5.99
N ALA A 66 0.15 0.15 -6.79
CA ALA A 66 -0.08 0.23 -8.23
C ALA A 66 0.14 -1.12 -8.94
N ALA A 67 1.22 -1.83 -8.62
CA ALA A 67 1.50 -3.15 -9.17
C ALA A 67 0.45 -4.18 -8.72
N PHE A 68 0.05 -4.16 -7.45
CA PHE A 68 -0.95 -5.06 -6.89
C PHE A 68 -2.32 -4.84 -7.54
N THR A 69 -2.81 -3.60 -7.64
CA THR A 69 -4.09 -3.30 -8.30
C THR A 69 -4.04 -3.62 -9.79
N ALA A 70 -2.92 -3.37 -10.47
CA ALA A 70 -2.76 -3.71 -11.88
C ALA A 70 -2.80 -5.23 -12.11
N LEU A 71 -2.07 -6.01 -11.30
CA LEU A 71 -2.05 -7.47 -11.40
C LEU A 71 -3.43 -8.08 -11.08
N THR A 72 -4.09 -7.59 -10.03
CA THR A 72 -5.43 -8.08 -9.65
C THR A 72 -6.50 -7.71 -10.68
N ALA A 73 -6.43 -6.52 -11.29
CA ALA A 73 -7.32 -6.16 -12.39
C ALA A 73 -7.05 -6.98 -13.65
N GLN A 74 -5.79 -7.30 -13.93
CA GLN A 74 -5.41 -8.09 -15.11
C GLN A 74 -5.93 -9.53 -15.05
N ILE A 75 -6.19 -10.08 -13.86
CA ILE A 75 -6.88 -11.37 -13.72
C ILE A 75 -8.27 -11.32 -14.37
N GLU A 76 -8.95 -10.17 -14.31
CA GLU A 76 -10.30 -10.01 -14.88
C GLU A 76 -10.29 -9.60 -16.35
N HIS A 77 -9.32 -8.78 -16.74
CA HIS A 77 -9.17 -8.34 -18.13
C HIS A 77 -8.67 -9.46 -19.06
N ARG A 78 -8.02 -10.49 -18.51
CA ARG A 78 -7.58 -11.65 -19.30
C ARG A 78 -8.74 -12.62 -19.51
N GLY A 79 -8.81 -13.19 -20.71
CA GLY A 79 -9.71 -14.31 -21.03
C GLY A 79 -11.19 -14.02 -20.80
N HIS A 80 -11.65 -12.79 -21.07
CA HIS A 80 -13.05 -12.39 -20.92
C HIS A 80 -13.62 -12.60 -19.49
N GLY A 81 -12.78 -12.49 -18.46
CA GLY A 81 -13.19 -12.69 -17.06
C GLY A 81 -14.33 -11.75 -16.62
N TRP A 82 -14.34 -10.52 -17.13
CA TRP A 82 -15.44 -9.59 -16.91
C TRP A 82 -16.79 -10.07 -17.47
N ASP A 83 -16.81 -10.69 -18.65
CA ASP A 83 -18.05 -11.19 -19.26
C ASP A 83 -18.67 -12.29 -18.40
N HIS A 84 -17.83 -13.22 -17.91
CA HIS A 84 -18.27 -14.26 -16.98
C HIS A 84 -18.75 -13.68 -15.64
N LEU A 85 -18.02 -12.73 -15.05
CA LEU A 85 -18.40 -12.10 -13.78
C LEU A 85 -19.69 -11.30 -13.87
N LEU A 86 -19.91 -10.58 -14.97
CA LEU A 86 -21.06 -9.70 -15.18
C LEU A 86 -22.31 -10.45 -15.67
N ALA A 87 -22.16 -11.67 -16.15
CA ALA A 87 -23.28 -12.58 -16.48
C ALA A 87 -23.90 -13.25 -15.24
N LEU A 88 -23.18 -13.28 -14.11
CA LEU A 88 -23.71 -13.84 -12.86
C LEU A 88 -24.95 -13.03 -12.41
N PRO A 89 -25.98 -13.68 -11.84
CA PRO A 89 -27.18 -13.01 -11.32
C PRO A 89 -26.92 -12.31 -9.98
N ILE A 90 -25.86 -11.51 -9.91
CA ILE A 90 -25.44 -10.74 -8.75
C ILE A 90 -25.36 -9.26 -9.10
N ALA A 91 -25.70 -8.41 -8.13
CA ALA A 91 -25.60 -6.97 -8.33
C ALA A 91 -24.13 -6.55 -8.55
N ARG A 92 -23.86 -5.85 -9.66
CA ARG A 92 -22.50 -5.46 -10.10
C ARG A 92 -21.70 -4.73 -9.02
N TRP A 93 -22.35 -3.88 -8.23
CA TRP A 93 -21.69 -3.14 -7.14
C TRP A 93 -21.04 -4.06 -6.11
N ARG A 94 -21.59 -5.27 -5.88
CA ARG A 94 -21.03 -6.25 -4.93
C ARG A 94 -19.67 -6.78 -5.37
N ILE A 95 -19.44 -6.88 -6.68
CA ILE A 95 -18.16 -7.32 -7.25
C ILE A 95 -17.09 -6.27 -6.96
N PHE A 96 -17.39 -4.99 -7.25
CA PHE A 96 -16.45 -3.90 -6.98
C PHE A 96 -16.18 -3.73 -5.48
N VAL A 97 -17.21 -3.80 -4.63
CA VAL A 97 -17.04 -3.74 -3.17
C VAL A 97 -16.15 -4.88 -2.66
N ALA A 98 -16.31 -6.11 -3.17
CA ALA A 98 -15.43 -7.22 -2.80
C ALA A 98 -13.96 -6.94 -3.16
N LYS A 99 -13.71 -6.37 -4.35
CA LYS A 99 -12.36 -5.95 -4.76
C LYS A 99 -11.78 -4.89 -3.84
N ILE A 100 -12.56 -3.86 -3.51
CA ILE A 100 -12.15 -2.80 -2.57
C ILE A 100 -11.75 -3.39 -1.22
N ILE A 101 -12.56 -4.30 -0.65
CA ILE A 101 -12.28 -4.95 0.63
C ILE A 101 -10.97 -5.73 0.56
N VAL A 102 -10.76 -6.53 -0.49
CA VAL A 102 -9.54 -7.33 -0.64
C VAL A 102 -8.30 -6.46 -0.83
N THR A 103 -8.38 -5.38 -1.63
CA THR A 103 -7.26 -4.46 -1.81
C THR A 103 -6.92 -3.71 -0.52
N LEU A 104 -7.92 -3.23 0.23
CA LEU A 104 -7.69 -2.59 1.53
C LEU A 104 -7.08 -3.56 2.54
N ALA A 105 -7.61 -4.78 2.62
CA ALA A 105 -7.05 -5.84 3.47
C ALA A 105 -5.60 -6.17 3.11
N ALA A 106 -5.28 -6.21 1.81
CA ALA A 106 -3.91 -6.41 1.34
C ALA A 106 -2.98 -5.28 1.79
N VAL A 107 -3.39 -4.01 1.69
CA VAL A 107 -2.56 -2.87 2.14
C VAL A 107 -2.36 -2.85 3.66
N ILE A 108 -3.39 -3.20 4.44
CA ILE A 108 -3.28 -3.38 5.90
C ILE A 108 -2.27 -4.48 6.20
N LEU A 109 -2.38 -5.63 5.53
CA LEU A 109 -1.46 -6.76 5.70
C LEU A 109 -0.04 -6.39 5.31
N MET A 110 0.17 -5.76 4.16
CA MET A 110 1.50 -5.30 3.70
C MET A 110 2.12 -4.34 4.73
N THR A 111 1.34 -3.42 5.30
CA THR A 111 1.84 -2.50 6.33
C THR A 111 2.23 -3.24 7.61
N ALA A 112 1.43 -4.21 8.05
CA ALA A 112 1.77 -5.07 9.19
C ALA A 112 3.04 -5.90 8.92
N LEU A 113 3.19 -6.43 7.70
CA LEU A 113 4.36 -7.17 7.27
C LEU A 113 5.62 -6.29 7.26
N VAL A 114 5.53 -5.03 6.86
CA VAL A 114 6.68 -4.09 6.96
C VAL A 114 7.12 -3.93 8.41
N LEU A 115 6.19 -3.76 9.34
CA LEU A 115 6.51 -3.65 10.76
C LEU A 115 7.18 -4.93 11.29
N ALA A 116 6.65 -6.09 10.91
CA ALA A 116 7.18 -7.39 11.31
C ALA A 116 8.58 -7.65 10.70
N PHE A 117 8.76 -7.43 9.40
CA PHE A 117 10.04 -7.64 8.72
C PHE A 117 11.09 -6.61 9.12
N ALA A 118 10.71 -5.35 9.38
CA ALA A 118 11.63 -4.37 9.97
C ALA A 118 12.07 -4.82 11.36
N SER A 119 11.16 -5.29 12.22
CA SER A 119 11.50 -5.86 13.53
C SER A 119 12.49 -7.01 13.41
N LEU A 120 12.19 -7.95 12.49
CA LEU A 120 13.01 -9.12 12.25
C LEU A 120 14.40 -8.74 11.71
N GLY A 121 14.46 -7.78 10.78
CA GLY A 121 15.71 -7.26 10.25
C GLY A 121 16.59 -6.60 11.31
N THR A 122 15.99 -5.83 12.23
CA THR A 122 16.71 -5.27 13.39
C THR A 122 17.22 -6.35 14.32
N TRP A 123 16.40 -7.36 14.60
CA TRP A 123 16.79 -8.45 15.49
C TRP A 123 17.95 -9.27 14.92
N LEU A 124 17.84 -9.68 13.64
CA LEU A 124 18.90 -10.41 12.94
C LEU A 124 20.17 -9.56 12.80
N GLY A 125 20.05 -8.31 12.36
CA GLY A 125 21.19 -7.41 12.19
C GLY A 125 21.89 -7.09 13.51
N GLY A 126 21.13 -6.92 14.60
CA GLY A 126 21.69 -6.72 15.94
C GLY A 126 22.35 -7.98 16.51
N ALA A 127 21.77 -9.16 16.28
CA ALA A 127 22.33 -10.44 16.74
C ALA A 127 23.63 -10.82 16.01
N MET A 128 23.73 -10.50 14.72
CA MET A 128 24.91 -10.75 13.90
C MET A 128 25.94 -9.61 13.93
N GLY A 129 25.57 -8.46 14.48
CA GLY A 129 26.36 -7.24 14.44
C GLY A 129 26.59 -6.62 15.82
N PRO A 130 26.40 -5.30 15.99
CA PRO A 130 26.89 -4.54 17.16
C PRO A 130 26.09 -4.75 18.46
N GLY A 131 25.09 -5.64 18.44
CA GLY A 131 24.27 -5.98 19.60
C GLY A 131 22.79 -5.64 19.42
N LEU A 132 21.95 -6.32 20.21
CA LEU A 132 20.51 -6.18 20.20
C LEU A 132 20.03 -4.83 20.77
N PRO A 133 18.81 -4.37 20.40
CA PRO A 133 18.24 -3.17 20.95
C PRO A 133 18.04 -3.25 22.47
N LYS A 134 18.54 -2.25 23.18
CA LYS A 134 18.36 -2.11 24.64
C LYS A 134 17.03 -1.43 25.01
N GLU A 135 16.44 -0.70 24.08
CA GLU A 135 15.16 -0.02 24.27
C GLU A 135 13.99 -1.01 24.27
N PRO A 136 12.94 -0.77 25.08
CA PRO A 136 11.70 -1.54 24.99
C PRO A 136 11.06 -1.44 23.61
N PHE A 137 10.47 -2.54 23.13
CA PHE A 137 9.80 -2.57 21.83
C PHE A 137 8.59 -1.62 21.81
N PRO A 138 8.55 -0.60 20.92
CA PRO A 138 7.55 0.46 20.97
C PRO A 138 6.23 0.09 20.26
N LEU A 139 5.62 -1.04 20.63
CA LEU A 139 4.44 -1.61 19.93
C LEU A 139 3.30 -0.60 19.75
N SER A 140 2.91 0.13 20.80
CA SER A 140 1.79 1.08 20.75
C SER A 140 2.03 2.22 19.74
N ARG A 141 3.24 2.79 19.75
CA ARG A 141 3.64 3.85 18.81
C ARG A 141 3.68 3.34 17.37
N LEU A 142 4.12 2.10 17.17
CA LEU A 142 4.17 1.47 15.83
C LEU A 142 2.78 1.14 15.31
N ALA A 143 1.90 0.60 16.15
CA ALA A 143 0.51 0.33 15.79
C ALA A 143 -0.22 1.62 15.41
N GLN A 144 -0.03 2.71 16.18
CA GLN A 144 -0.61 4.02 15.87
C GLN A 144 -0.09 4.57 14.54
N LYS A 145 1.24 4.59 14.33
CA LYS A 145 1.83 5.07 13.07
C LYS A 145 1.38 4.22 11.88
N GLY A 146 1.36 2.90 12.03
CA GLY A 146 0.87 1.97 11.01
C GLY A 146 -0.58 2.26 10.66
N ALA A 147 -1.46 2.44 11.65
CA ALA A 147 -2.87 2.74 11.42
C ALA A 147 -3.09 4.08 10.68
N LEU A 148 -2.42 5.16 11.13
CA LEU A 148 -2.52 6.48 10.48
C LEU A 148 -2.00 6.44 9.04
N MET A 149 -0.86 5.77 8.83
CA MET A 149 -0.26 5.60 7.52
C MET A 149 -1.18 4.81 6.60
N THR A 150 -1.70 3.65 7.02
CA THR A 150 -2.63 2.86 6.22
C THR A 150 -3.93 3.62 5.93
N ALA A 151 -4.48 4.35 6.90
CA ALA A 151 -5.66 5.18 6.69
C ALA A 151 -5.43 6.21 5.58
N SER A 152 -4.29 6.91 5.60
CA SER A 152 -3.94 7.87 4.55
C SER A 152 -3.78 7.23 3.16
N MET A 153 -3.25 6.00 3.08
CA MET A 153 -3.03 5.26 1.83
C MET A 153 -4.33 4.85 1.12
N THR A 154 -5.48 4.98 1.79
CA THR A 154 -6.80 4.70 1.19
C THR A 154 -7.03 5.52 -0.08
N ILE A 155 -6.50 6.75 -0.17
CA ILE A 155 -6.55 7.57 -1.37
C ILE A 155 -5.81 6.92 -2.55
N LEU A 156 -4.64 6.33 -2.30
CA LEU A 156 -3.85 5.63 -3.32
C LEU A 156 -4.56 4.35 -3.74
N VAL A 157 -5.15 3.61 -2.81
CA VAL A 157 -5.98 2.44 -3.12
C VAL A 157 -7.13 2.83 -4.05
N GLY A 158 -7.86 3.90 -3.73
CA GLY A 158 -8.95 4.39 -4.57
C GLY A 158 -8.52 4.78 -5.97
N LEU A 159 -7.46 5.60 -6.08
CA LEU A 159 -6.94 6.05 -7.37
C LEU A 159 -6.39 4.88 -8.21
N GLN A 160 -5.56 4.03 -7.62
CA GLN A 160 -4.90 2.93 -8.33
C GLN A 160 -5.89 1.85 -8.75
N LEU A 161 -6.78 1.43 -7.84
CA LEU A 161 -7.78 0.42 -8.16
C LEU A 161 -8.71 0.91 -9.26
N TRP A 162 -9.12 2.18 -9.23
CA TRP A 162 -9.97 2.73 -10.28
C TRP A 162 -9.28 2.72 -11.63
N VAL A 163 -8.04 3.23 -11.72
CA VAL A 163 -7.29 3.23 -12.97
C VAL A 163 -7.05 1.80 -13.47
N SER A 164 -6.64 0.88 -12.60
CA SER A 164 -6.39 -0.53 -12.97
C SER A 164 -7.63 -1.24 -13.49
N LEU A 165 -8.81 -1.01 -12.90
CA LEU A 165 -10.04 -1.62 -13.37
C LEU A 165 -10.54 -0.96 -14.65
N ARG A 166 -10.40 0.36 -14.80
CA ARG A 166 -10.91 1.09 -15.97
C ARG A 166 -10.15 0.78 -17.25
N PHE A 167 -8.85 0.54 -17.17
CA PHE A 167 -8.02 0.29 -18.36
C PHE A 167 -7.60 -1.18 -18.41
N ALA A 168 -7.89 -1.87 -19.52
CA ALA A 168 -7.48 -3.26 -19.75
C ALA A 168 -5.96 -3.44 -19.96
N ASN A 169 -5.20 -2.34 -19.99
CA ASN A 169 -3.77 -2.33 -20.20
C ASN A 169 -3.02 -2.25 -18.86
N PHE A 170 -2.16 -3.25 -18.59
CA PHE A 170 -1.32 -3.32 -17.39
C PHE A 170 -0.38 -2.11 -17.23
N VAL A 171 0.09 -1.53 -18.34
CA VAL A 171 1.09 -0.45 -18.34
C VAL A 171 0.51 0.87 -17.80
N VAL A 172 -0.76 1.15 -18.09
CA VAL A 172 -1.42 2.42 -17.70
C VAL A 172 -1.45 2.66 -16.19
N PRO A 173 -2.00 1.75 -15.35
CA PRO A 173 -1.97 1.93 -13.90
C PRO A 173 -0.54 1.95 -13.34
N LEU A 174 0.38 1.20 -13.94
CA LEU A 174 1.76 1.17 -13.49
C LEU A 174 2.47 2.52 -13.71
N ILE A 175 2.35 3.11 -14.91
CA ILE A 175 2.88 4.46 -15.19
C ILE A 175 2.22 5.49 -14.28
N PHE A 176 0.91 5.37 -14.03
CA PHE A 176 0.20 6.29 -13.15
C PHE A 176 0.74 6.23 -11.71
N GLY A 177 0.99 5.03 -11.17
CA GLY A 177 1.58 4.86 -9.84
C GLY A 177 3.04 5.26 -9.71
N ILE A 178 3.89 4.80 -10.64
CA ILE A 178 5.32 5.13 -10.65
C ILE A 178 5.51 6.62 -10.94
N GLY A 179 4.82 7.14 -11.95
CA GLY A 179 4.83 8.56 -12.30
C GLY A 179 4.36 9.45 -11.15
N GLY A 180 3.28 9.07 -10.45
CA GLY A 180 2.84 9.77 -9.24
C GLY A 180 3.91 9.77 -8.14
N THR A 181 4.65 8.67 -7.98
CA THR A 181 5.76 8.58 -7.00
C THR A 181 6.91 9.52 -7.37
N LEU A 182 7.28 9.59 -8.65
CA LEU A 182 8.32 10.52 -9.12
C LEU A 182 7.90 11.99 -8.97
N VAL A 183 6.63 12.31 -9.26
CA VAL A 183 6.08 13.64 -9.01
C VAL A 183 6.09 13.97 -7.53
N ALA A 184 5.76 13.02 -6.65
CA ALA A 184 5.81 13.20 -5.20
C ALA A 184 7.22 13.63 -4.73
N LEU A 185 8.26 12.96 -5.25
CA LEU A 185 9.66 13.30 -4.94
C LEU A 185 10.02 14.72 -5.41
N ALA A 186 9.63 15.10 -6.63
CA ALA A 186 9.88 16.45 -7.16
C ALA A 186 9.13 17.54 -6.37
N VAL A 187 7.89 17.26 -5.99
CA VAL A 187 7.01 18.17 -5.24
C VAL A 187 7.56 18.40 -3.82
N MET A 188 8.13 17.36 -3.19
CA MET A 188 8.79 17.50 -1.88
C MET A 188 10.04 18.39 -1.92
N ILE A 189 10.81 18.36 -3.00
CA ILE A 189 11.98 19.24 -3.17
C ILE A 189 11.56 20.72 -3.28
N SER A 190 10.37 20.98 -3.83
CA SER A 190 9.89 22.33 -4.14
C SER A 190 9.48 23.16 -2.91
N ARG A 191 9.43 22.58 -1.70
CA ARG A 191 9.09 23.22 -0.40
C ARG A 191 7.82 24.11 -0.38
N ARG A 192 6.89 23.94 -1.33
CA ARG A 192 5.61 24.68 -1.34
C ARG A 192 4.64 24.05 -0.35
N GLN A 193 3.85 24.87 0.35
CA GLN A 193 2.86 24.35 1.32
C GLN A 193 1.79 23.44 0.67
N GLN A 194 1.48 23.65 -0.61
CA GLN A 194 0.58 22.81 -1.39
C GLN A 194 1.15 21.39 -1.65
N ALA A 195 2.48 21.24 -1.61
CA ALA A 195 3.16 19.96 -1.81
C ALA A 195 2.74 18.91 -0.79
N GLU A 196 2.38 19.34 0.42
CA GLU A 196 2.01 18.47 1.52
C GLU A 196 0.69 17.72 1.28
N TRP A 197 -0.14 18.21 0.35
CA TRP A 197 -1.46 17.66 0.06
C TRP A 197 -1.49 16.75 -1.17
N PHE A 198 -0.34 16.55 -1.82
CA PHE A 198 -0.26 15.64 -2.96
C PHE A 198 -0.54 14.19 -2.50
N PRO A 199 -1.44 13.43 -3.16
CA PRO A 199 -1.92 12.13 -2.65
C PRO A 199 -0.82 11.11 -2.32
N TRP A 200 0.26 11.09 -3.09
CA TRP A 200 1.40 10.18 -2.89
C TRP A 200 2.29 10.55 -1.70
N VAL A 201 2.22 11.79 -1.20
CA VAL A 201 3.02 12.27 -0.06
C VAL A 201 2.25 12.12 1.26
N LEU A 202 0.92 11.98 1.23
CA LEU A 202 0.09 11.98 2.43
C LEU A 202 0.53 10.94 3.47
N ALA A 203 0.85 9.72 3.02
CA ALA A 203 1.32 8.67 3.91
C ALA A 203 2.66 9.00 4.58
N TYR A 204 3.60 9.57 3.82
CA TYR A 204 4.86 10.06 4.37
C TYR A 204 4.65 11.18 5.40
N ASN A 205 3.73 12.11 5.13
CA ASN A 205 3.44 13.21 6.04
C ASN A 205 2.85 12.77 7.38
N THR A 206 2.14 11.62 7.42
CA THR A 206 1.69 11.04 8.70
C THR A 206 2.85 10.62 9.63
N LEU A 207 4.07 10.48 9.11
CA LEU A 207 5.22 10.05 9.89
C LEU A 207 6.08 11.21 10.41
N ILE A 208 6.01 12.38 9.76
CA ILE A 208 6.97 13.48 9.95
C ILE A 208 6.29 14.75 10.45
N GLN A 209 5.07 15.03 10.00
CA GLN A 209 4.38 16.24 10.40
C GLN A 209 3.85 16.13 11.84
N PRO A 210 3.80 17.25 12.59
CA PRO A 210 3.39 17.25 13.99
C PRO A 210 1.90 16.89 14.18
N THR A 211 1.07 17.11 13.15
CA THR A 211 -0.37 16.79 13.14
C THR A 211 -0.67 15.64 12.16
N PRO A 212 -0.28 14.40 12.47
CA PRO A 212 -0.37 13.29 11.52
C PRO A 212 -1.82 12.88 11.23
N GLU A 213 -2.72 13.07 12.21
CA GLU A 213 -4.16 12.77 12.10
C GLU A 213 -4.82 13.51 10.95
N ARG A 214 -4.42 14.76 10.69
CA ARG A 214 -4.99 15.57 9.61
C ARG A 214 -4.75 14.96 8.23
N TYR A 215 -3.53 14.47 7.98
CA TYR A 215 -3.18 13.82 6.70
C TYR A 215 -3.81 12.43 6.59
N ALA A 216 -3.88 11.70 7.70
CA ALA A 216 -4.57 10.41 7.76
C ALA A 216 -6.07 10.55 7.45
N MET A 217 -6.75 11.51 8.08
CA MET A 217 -8.16 11.81 7.82
C MET A 217 -8.39 12.28 6.39
N ALA A 218 -7.54 13.17 5.87
CA ALA A 218 -7.66 13.64 4.48
C ALA A 218 -7.55 12.48 3.47
N GLY A 219 -6.53 11.63 3.61
CA GLY A 219 -6.36 10.47 2.74
C GLY A 219 -7.49 9.45 2.89
N LEU A 220 -7.99 9.23 4.11
CA LEU A 220 -9.09 8.31 4.38
C LEU A 220 -10.42 8.82 3.78
N VAL A 221 -10.81 10.06 4.08
CA VAL A 221 -12.08 10.64 3.65
C VAL A 221 -12.12 10.77 2.12
N VAL A 222 -11.07 11.35 1.53
CA VAL A 222 -11.00 11.49 0.07
C VAL A 222 -10.90 10.11 -0.59
N GLY A 223 -10.13 9.18 -0.02
CA GLY A 223 -10.03 7.81 -0.53
C GLY A 223 -11.35 7.07 -0.52
N ILE A 224 -12.12 7.14 0.58
CA ILE A 224 -13.46 6.56 0.67
C ILE A 224 -14.39 7.21 -0.36
N ALA A 225 -14.36 8.53 -0.51
CA ALA A 225 -15.16 9.23 -1.51
C ALA A 225 -14.85 8.74 -2.94
N ILE A 226 -13.56 8.56 -3.27
CA ILE A 226 -13.12 8.00 -4.55
C ILE A 226 -13.61 6.56 -4.72
N LEU A 227 -13.46 5.71 -3.71
CA LEU A 227 -13.90 4.31 -3.74
C LEU A 227 -15.42 4.19 -3.91
N VAL A 228 -16.20 5.03 -3.24
CA VAL A 228 -17.66 5.09 -3.37
C VAL A 228 -18.06 5.58 -4.77
N ALA A 229 -17.41 6.62 -5.30
CA ALA A 229 -17.69 7.16 -6.64
C ALA A 229 -17.30 6.19 -7.76
N MET A 230 -16.24 5.40 -7.57
CA MET A 230 -15.75 4.41 -8.52
C MET A 230 -16.82 3.34 -8.82
N VAL A 231 -17.54 2.86 -7.80
CA VAL A 231 -18.50 1.74 -7.92
C VAL A 231 -19.60 1.98 -8.97
N PRO A 232 -20.42 3.05 -8.91
CA PRO A 232 -21.46 3.30 -9.90
C PRO A 232 -20.90 3.63 -11.28
N MET A 233 -19.73 4.29 -11.36
CA MET A 233 -19.10 4.63 -12.64
C MET A 233 -18.60 3.39 -13.37
N LEU A 234 -17.95 2.45 -12.66
CA LEU A 234 -17.51 1.18 -13.25
C LEU A 234 -18.68 0.22 -13.51
N ALA A 235 -19.75 0.24 -12.70
CA ALA A 235 -20.92 -0.59 -12.94
C ALA A 235 -21.65 -0.28 -14.26
N ARG A 236 -21.53 0.97 -14.74
CA ARG A 236 -22.06 1.42 -16.03
C ARG A 236 -21.07 1.23 -17.19
N HIS A 237 -19.82 0.89 -16.89
CA HIS A 237 -18.78 0.73 -17.90
C HIS A 237 -18.93 -0.62 -18.62
N GLN A 238 -18.73 -0.61 -19.94
CA GLN A 238 -18.66 -1.83 -20.74
C GLN A 238 -17.18 -2.23 -20.82
N PHE A 239 -16.82 -3.30 -20.12
CA PHE A 239 -15.51 -3.92 -20.23
C PHE A 239 -15.50 -4.72 -21.55
N ARG A 240 -14.60 -4.36 -22.47
CA ARG A 240 -14.36 -5.06 -23.73
C ARG A 240 -12.90 -5.50 -23.77
#